data_AF-X1HSK0-F1
#
_entry.id   AF-X1HSK0-F1
#
_cell.length_a   1.000
_cell.length_b   1.000
_cell.length_c   1.000
_cell.angle_alpha   90.00
_cell.angle_beta   90.00
_cell.angle_gamma   90.00
#
_symmetry.space_group_name_H-M   'P 1'
#
loop_
_entity.id
_entity.type
_entity.pdbx_description
1 polymer ?
#
loop_
_entity_poly.entity_id
_entity_poly.type
_entity_poly.pdbx_seq_one_letter_code
_entity_poly.pdbx_strand_id
1 'polypeptide(L)'
;LEALRFVEERVKEPEERKDEIRNIKSQIDQIYSVKIIDIIDEARTFIIDKDFGSAFNTFDEAARIADKIVDKDMKDYDVKEISYLINKTRIEESLYQAILVKNKQELDKAIGMLYDTLDAAKDFYMEDLEDQMIKKIEDTINQTFSLKVTAVIEKANQFKDNGNLDKALEEFQQALKIVDKYFDSDLKHTDKQNSFNLSNQLYSEKINTVMEDGKKLFEENTFEDAAEKFEEAISISKKMYDTDYKKLELQRINSMASVVLNPIYLEKINPLFNKGKERIREDNFE
;
A
#
# COMPACT_ATOMS: atom_id res chain seq x y z
N LEU A 1 0.05 -49.62 -29.86
CA LEU A 1 0.06 -51.01 -29.34
C LEU A 1 0.11 -52.05 -30.45
N GLU A 2 -0.70 -51.95 -31.51
CA GLU A 2 -0.64 -52.89 -32.65
C GLU A 2 0.72 -52.88 -33.38
N ALA A 3 1.36 -51.72 -33.53
CA ALA A 3 2.70 -51.62 -34.13
C ALA A 3 3.80 -52.36 -33.32
N LEU A 4 3.73 -52.29 -31.97
CA LEU A 4 4.67 -53.02 -31.11
C LEU A 4 4.47 -54.53 -31.24
N ARG A 5 3.20 -54.98 -31.21
CA ARG A 5 2.86 -56.40 -31.41
C ARG A 5 3.31 -56.91 -32.79
N PHE A 6 3.16 -56.09 -33.83
CA PHE A 6 3.62 -56.42 -35.18
C PHE A 6 5.14 -56.61 -35.23
N VAL A 7 5.92 -55.71 -34.64
CA VAL A 7 7.39 -55.83 -34.60
C VAL A 7 7.84 -57.06 -33.80
N GLU A 8 7.19 -57.34 -32.67
CA GLU A 8 7.47 -58.52 -31.85
C GLU A 8 7.21 -59.84 -32.59
N GLU A 9 6.16 -59.92 -33.41
CA GLU A 9 5.77 -61.12 -34.15
C GLU A 9 6.53 -61.31 -35.48
N ARG A 10 6.96 -60.22 -36.12
CA ARG A 10 7.44 -60.26 -37.52
C ARG A 10 8.93 -59.99 -37.71
N VAL A 11 9.59 -59.27 -36.81
CA VAL A 11 11.04 -58.99 -36.93
C VAL A 11 11.82 -60.14 -36.30
N LYS A 12 12.51 -60.92 -37.14
CA LYS A 12 13.21 -62.15 -36.70
C LYS A 12 14.54 -61.86 -36.00
N GLU A 13 15.28 -60.87 -36.49
CA GLU A 13 16.59 -60.51 -35.95
C GLU A 13 16.46 -59.78 -34.61
N PRO A 14 17.12 -60.25 -33.52
CA PRO A 14 16.94 -59.68 -32.18
C PRO A 14 17.34 -58.21 -32.04
N GLU A 15 18.41 -57.77 -32.70
CA GLU A 15 18.89 -56.38 -32.59
C GLU A 15 18.02 -55.41 -33.41
N GLU A 16 17.66 -55.77 -34.64
CA GLU A 16 16.70 -54.98 -35.44
C GLU A 16 15.35 -54.83 -34.72
N ARG A 17 14.86 -55.91 -34.08
CA ARG A 17 13.63 -55.85 -33.30
C ARG A 17 13.73 -54.85 -32.14
N LYS A 18 14.87 -54.82 -31.43
CA LYS A 18 15.08 -53.88 -30.33
C LYS A 18 15.10 -52.44 -30.80
N ASP A 19 15.75 -52.17 -31.93
CA ASP A 19 15.83 -50.82 -32.49
C ASP A 19 14.46 -50.34 -32.99
N GLU A 20 13.70 -51.20 -33.67
CA GLU A 20 12.33 -50.88 -34.11
C GLU A 20 11.37 -50.63 -32.92
N ILE A 21 11.45 -51.46 -31.87
CA ILE A 21 10.67 -51.23 -30.63
C ILE A 21 11.06 -49.89 -29.99
N ARG A 22 12.36 -49.55 -29.96
CA ARG A 22 12.84 -48.27 -29.42
C ARG A 22 12.28 -47.10 -30.22
N ASN A 23 12.33 -47.16 -31.55
CA ASN A 23 11.80 -46.13 -32.43
C ASN A 23 10.29 -45.92 -32.24
N ILE A 24 9.52 -47.01 -32.18
CA ILE A 24 8.07 -46.93 -31.95
C ILE A 24 7.76 -46.33 -30.58
N LYS A 25 8.50 -46.69 -29.53
CA LYS A 25 8.32 -46.10 -28.20
C LYS A 25 8.62 -44.60 -28.20
N SER A 26 9.72 -44.19 -28.83
CA SER A 26 10.07 -42.77 -28.96
C SER A 26 8.98 -41.96 -29.67
N GLN A 27 8.37 -42.50 -30.73
CA GLN A 27 7.23 -41.85 -31.41
C GLN A 27 5.98 -41.78 -30.52
N ILE A 28 5.70 -42.82 -29.72
CA ILE A 28 4.58 -42.81 -28.77
C ILE A 28 4.80 -41.75 -27.69
N ASP A 29 6.02 -41.65 -27.15
CA ASP A 29 6.39 -40.65 -26.15
C ASP A 29 6.21 -39.22 -26.70
N GLN A 30 6.62 -38.97 -27.95
CA GLN A 30 6.37 -37.69 -28.63
C GLN A 30 4.88 -37.38 -28.79
N ILE A 31 4.04 -38.37 -29.12
CA ILE A 31 2.58 -38.19 -29.22
C ILE A 31 2.00 -37.82 -27.85
N TYR A 32 2.48 -38.42 -26.77
CA TYR A 32 2.06 -38.05 -25.42
C TYR A 32 2.47 -36.63 -25.06
N SER A 33 3.71 -36.22 -25.37
CA SER A 33 4.18 -34.85 -25.11
C SER A 33 3.38 -33.80 -25.90
N VAL A 34 3.05 -34.07 -27.18
CA VAL A 34 2.15 -33.19 -27.96
C VAL A 34 0.76 -33.10 -27.32
N LYS A 35 0.21 -34.23 -26.88
CA LYS A 35 -1.10 -34.23 -26.21
C LYS A 35 -1.09 -33.43 -24.90
N ILE A 36 0.02 -33.46 -24.16
CA ILE A 36 0.19 -32.65 -22.94
C ILE A 36 0.11 -31.16 -23.26
N ILE A 37 0.75 -30.72 -24.36
CA ILE A 37 0.70 -29.33 -24.81
C ILE A 37 -0.75 -28.89 -25.09
N ASP A 38 -1.53 -29.70 -25.82
CA ASP A 38 -2.94 -29.39 -26.12
C ASP A 38 -3.78 -29.22 -24.84
N ILE A 39 -3.54 -30.10 -23.85
CA ILE A 39 -4.22 -30.06 -22.55
C ILE A 39 -3.80 -28.82 -21.74
N ILE A 40 -2.52 -28.46 -21.77
CA ILE A 40 -2.03 -27.23 -21.11
C ILE A 40 -2.70 -25.98 -21.71
N ASP A 41 -2.88 -25.94 -23.03
CA ASP A 41 -3.55 -24.81 -23.68
C ASP A 41 -5.05 -24.73 -23.33
N GLU A 42 -5.71 -25.87 -23.13
CA GLU A 42 -7.06 -25.91 -22.57
C GLU A 42 -7.09 -25.38 -21.12
N ALA A 43 -6.14 -25.80 -20.27
CA ALA A 43 -6.03 -25.30 -18.89
C ALA A 43 -5.85 -23.77 -18.85
N ARG A 44 -5.06 -23.21 -19.76
CA ARG A 44 -4.87 -21.75 -19.91
C ARG A 44 -6.17 -21.03 -20.24
N THR A 45 -7.03 -21.64 -21.06
CA THR A 45 -8.35 -21.08 -21.37
C THR A 45 -9.22 -21.00 -20.12
N PHE A 46 -9.25 -22.05 -19.29
CA PHE A 46 -9.96 -22.03 -18.01
C PHE A 46 -9.43 -20.96 -17.04
N ILE A 47 -8.11 -20.75 -16.98
CA ILE A 47 -7.48 -19.71 -16.13
C ILE A 47 -7.90 -18.30 -16.58
N ILE A 48 -7.97 -18.06 -17.89
CA ILE A 48 -8.47 -16.80 -18.45
C ILE A 48 -9.90 -16.55 -17.99
N ASP A 49 -10.74 -17.59 -18.05
CA ASP A 49 -12.15 -17.56 -17.64
C ASP A 49 -12.36 -17.60 -16.11
N LYS A 50 -11.28 -17.63 -15.33
CA LYS A 50 -11.27 -17.73 -13.86
C LYS A 50 -11.91 -19.00 -13.30
N ASP A 51 -11.98 -20.05 -14.11
CA ASP A 51 -12.35 -21.39 -13.68
C ASP A 51 -11.10 -22.19 -13.28
N PHE A 52 -10.51 -21.82 -12.14
CA PHE A 52 -9.30 -22.46 -11.62
C PHE A 52 -9.51 -23.94 -11.29
N GLY A 53 -10.73 -24.32 -10.88
CA GLY A 53 -11.07 -25.72 -10.59
C GLY A 53 -10.93 -26.61 -11.82
N SER A 54 -11.49 -26.18 -12.96
CA SER A 54 -11.31 -26.89 -14.23
C SER A 54 -9.85 -26.88 -14.67
N ALA A 55 -9.14 -25.75 -14.55
CA ALA A 55 -7.72 -25.68 -14.88
C ALA A 55 -6.86 -26.71 -14.13
N PHE A 56 -7.05 -26.86 -12.81
CA PHE A 56 -6.32 -27.85 -12.02
C PHE A 56 -6.66 -29.29 -12.41
N ASN A 57 -7.94 -29.58 -12.69
CA ASN A 57 -8.33 -30.91 -13.19
C ASN A 57 -7.66 -31.25 -14.52
N THR A 58 -7.53 -30.25 -15.41
CA THR A 58 -6.85 -30.39 -16.70
C THR A 58 -5.34 -30.62 -16.52
N PHE A 59 -4.69 -29.93 -15.57
CA PHE A 59 -3.28 -30.22 -15.22
C PHE A 59 -3.08 -31.63 -14.64
N ASP A 60 -4.01 -32.12 -13.82
CA ASP A 60 -3.97 -33.50 -13.32
C ASP A 60 -4.09 -34.51 -14.48
N GLU A 61 -4.86 -34.21 -15.53
CA GLU A 61 -4.88 -35.04 -16.74
C GLU A 61 -3.52 -35.02 -17.47
N ALA A 62 -2.94 -33.84 -17.65
CA ALA A 62 -1.61 -33.69 -18.25
C ALA A 62 -0.56 -34.54 -17.50
N ALA A 63 -0.55 -34.47 -16.16
CA ALA A 63 0.37 -35.23 -15.33
C ALA A 63 0.19 -36.76 -15.52
N ARG A 64 -1.06 -37.25 -15.60
CA ARG A 64 -1.34 -38.66 -15.87
C ARG A 64 -0.91 -39.13 -17.26
N ILE A 65 -0.83 -38.22 -18.24
CA ILE A 65 -0.31 -38.52 -19.57
C ILE A 65 1.22 -38.53 -19.55
N ALA A 66 1.84 -37.57 -18.87
CA ALA A 66 3.29 -37.53 -18.66
C ALA A 66 3.80 -38.83 -18.00
N ASP A 67 3.02 -39.40 -17.09
CA ASP A 67 3.34 -40.68 -16.45
C ASP A 67 3.44 -41.88 -17.40
N LYS A 68 2.86 -41.78 -18.61
CA LYS A 68 2.90 -42.83 -19.64
C LYS A 68 4.14 -42.74 -20.53
N ILE A 69 4.86 -41.63 -20.47
CA ILE A 69 6.10 -41.43 -21.23
C ILE A 69 7.18 -42.35 -20.65
N VAL A 70 7.81 -43.14 -21.52
CA VAL A 70 8.84 -44.10 -21.13
C VAL A 70 10.21 -43.46 -21.10
N ASP A 71 10.50 -42.58 -22.06
CA ASP A 71 11.72 -41.77 -22.06
C ASP A 71 11.78 -40.90 -20.80
N LYS A 72 12.81 -41.13 -19.98
CA LYS A 72 12.91 -40.51 -18.66
C LYS A 72 13.14 -39.01 -18.77
N ASP A 73 13.99 -38.56 -19.68
CA ASP A 73 14.36 -37.15 -19.79
C ASP A 73 13.17 -36.33 -20.30
N MET A 74 12.42 -36.87 -21.27
CA MET A 74 11.17 -36.27 -21.75
C MET A 74 10.10 -36.24 -20.66
N LYS A 75 9.92 -37.34 -19.92
CA LYS A 75 8.99 -37.38 -18.80
C LYS A 75 9.33 -36.34 -17.74
N ASP A 76 10.60 -36.30 -17.31
CA ASP A 76 11.06 -35.38 -16.27
C ASP A 76 10.89 -33.91 -16.70
N TYR A 77 11.10 -33.62 -17.99
CA TYR A 77 10.83 -32.30 -18.58
C TYR A 77 9.34 -31.92 -18.49
N ASP A 78 8.45 -32.77 -19.01
CA ASP A 78 7.00 -32.48 -19.04
C ASP A 78 6.42 -32.37 -17.62
N VAL A 79 6.84 -33.25 -16.70
CA VAL A 79 6.42 -33.21 -15.30
C VAL A 79 6.86 -31.91 -14.62
N LYS A 80 8.09 -31.46 -14.89
CA LYS A 80 8.61 -30.20 -14.32
C LYS A 80 7.79 -29.00 -14.84
N GLU A 81 7.51 -28.95 -16.14
CA GLU A 81 6.72 -27.89 -16.76
C GLU A 81 5.29 -27.84 -16.19
N ILE A 82 4.62 -28.99 -16.11
CA ILE A 82 3.27 -29.09 -15.52
C ILE A 82 3.30 -28.61 -14.05
N SER A 83 4.29 -29.04 -13.27
CA SER A 83 4.42 -28.61 -11.87
C SER A 83 4.65 -27.11 -11.73
N TYR A 84 5.44 -26.51 -12.63
CA TYR A 84 5.65 -25.07 -12.67
C TYR A 84 4.34 -24.33 -12.94
N LEU A 85 3.59 -24.76 -13.96
CA LEU A 85 2.31 -24.16 -14.33
C LEU A 85 1.28 -24.27 -13.20
N ILE A 86 1.17 -25.43 -12.54
CA ILE A 86 0.26 -25.60 -11.39
C ILE A 86 0.56 -24.58 -10.29
N ASN A 87 1.83 -24.41 -9.92
CA ASN A 87 2.22 -23.49 -8.85
C ASN A 87 1.96 -22.03 -9.25
N LYS A 88 2.27 -21.66 -10.49
CA LYS A 88 1.92 -20.35 -11.04
C LYS A 88 0.40 -20.10 -10.98
N THR A 89 -0.41 -21.08 -11.39
CA THR A 89 -1.87 -20.98 -11.34
C THR A 89 -2.41 -20.84 -9.92
N ARG A 90 -1.79 -21.48 -8.92
CA ARG A 90 -2.16 -21.31 -7.50
C ARG A 90 -1.95 -19.88 -7.00
N ILE A 91 -0.86 -19.24 -7.42
CA ILE A 91 -0.60 -17.83 -7.09
C ILE A 91 -1.66 -16.94 -7.75
N GLU A 92 -1.99 -17.19 -9.02
CA GLU A 92 -3.04 -16.45 -9.73
C GLU A 92 -4.43 -16.60 -9.10
N GLU A 93 -4.79 -17.81 -8.69
CA GLU A 93 -6.03 -18.10 -7.98
C GLU A 93 -6.05 -17.35 -6.63
N SER A 94 -4.98 -17.45 -5.85
CA SER A 94 -4.87 -16.80 -4.54
C SER A 94 -5.03 -15.29 -4.64
N LEU A 95 -4.36 -14.67 -5.63
CA LEU A 95 -4.51 -13.25 -5.95
C LEU A 95 -5.96 -12.92 -6.34
N TYR A 96 -6.59 -13.73 -7.19
CA TYR A 96 -7.98 -13.54 -7.59
C TYR A 96 -8.94 -13.59 -6.38
N GLN A 97 -8.78 -14.57 -5.49
CA GLN A 97 -9.59 -14.67 -4.27
C GLN A 97 -9.40 -13.46 -3.35
N ALA A 98 -8.15 -13.00 -3.17
CA ALA A 98 -7.87 -11.81 -2.39
C ALA A 98 -8.53 -10.56 -2.97
N ILE A 99 -8.56 -10.43 -4.30
CA ILE A 99 -9.27 -9.34 -5.00
C ILE A 99 -10.79 -9.44 -4.80
N LEU A 100 -11.38 -10.64 -4.80
CA LEU A 100 -12.81 -10.80 -4.50
C LEU A 100 -13.14 -10.36 -3.07
N VAL A 101 -12.27 -10.66 -2.10
CA VAL A 101 -12.42 -10.22 -0.70
C VAL A 101 -12.24 -8.70 -0.60
N LYS A 102 -11.27 -8.12 -1.31
CA LYS A 102 -11.09 -6.65 -1.43
C LYS A 102 -12.36 -5.98 -1.95
N ASN A 103 -12.95 -6.51 -3.01
CA ASN A 103 -14.15 -5.94 -3.63
C ASN A 103 -15.40 -6.05 -2.72
N LYS A 104 -15.40 -6.95 -1.74
CA LYS A 104 -16.40 -7.03 -0.66
C LYS A 104 -16.14 -6.05 0.49
N GLN A 105 -15.13 -5.19 0.38
CA GLN A 105 -14.70 -4.22 1.40
C GLN A 105 -14.17 -4.86 2.70
N GLU A 106 -13.84 -6.17 2.69
CA GLU A 106 -13.15 -6.85 3.80
C GLU A 106 -11.63 -6.56 3.73
N LEU A 107 -11.24 -5.28 3.79
CA LEU A 107 -9.90 -4.81 3.42
C LEU A 107 -8.77 -5.45 4.24
N ASP A 108 -8.94 -5.61 5.56
CA ASP A 108 -7.91 -6.21 6.42
C ASP A 108 -7.65 -7.68 6.08
N LYS A 109 -8.71 -8.43 5.77
CA LYS A 109 -8.62 -9.81 5.34
C LYS A 109 -7.98 -9.91 3.95
N ALA A 110 -8.38 -9.03 3.04
CA ALA A 110 -7.77 -8.96 1.71
C ALA A 110 -6.27 -8.68 1.80
N ILE A 111 -5.83 -7.74 2.66
CA ILE A 111 -4.41 -7.46 2.90
C ILE A 111 -3.67 -8.70 3.38
N GLY A 112 -4.22 -9.43 4.37
CA GLY A 112 -3.61 -10.68 4.85
C GLY A 112 -3.41 -11.69 3.71
N MET A 113 -4.48 -11.96 2.94
CA MET A 113 -4.41 -12.87 1.80
C MET A 113 -3.41 -12.42 0.73
N LEU A 114 -3.30 -11.12 0.46
CA LEU A 114 -2.34 -10.59 -0.51
C LEU A 114 -0.90 -10.73 -0.04
N TYR A 115 -0.60 -10.55 1.26
CA TYR A 115 0.73 -10.81 1.80
C TYR A 115 1.08 -12.30 1.74
N ASP A 116 0.16 -13.19 2.12
CA ASP A 116 0.37 -14.63 1.99
C ASP A 116 0.64 -15.03 0.53
N THR A 117 -0.09 -14.41 -0.41
CA THR A 117 0.11 -14.61 -1.86
C THR A 117 1.47 -14.05 -2.33
N LEU A 118 1.88 -12.90 -1.81
CA LEU A 118 3.16 -12.28 -2.14
C LEU A 118 4.34 -13.14 -1.66
N ASP A 119 4.24 -13.67 -0.45
CA ASP A 119 5.26 -14.54 0.13
C ASP A 119 5.37 -15.84 -0.68
N ALA A 120 4.23 -16.48 -0.99
CA ALA A 120 4.20 -17.66 -1.85
C ALA A 120 4.79 -17.38 -3.26
N ALA A 121 4.51 -16.19 -3.83
CA ALA A 121 5.07 -15.80 -5.11
C ALA A 121 6.59 -15.57 -5.04
N LYS A 122 7.09 -14.88 -4.00
CA LYS A 122 8.53 -14.66 -3.80
C LYS A 122 9.27 -15.97 -3.59
N ASP A 123 8.68 -16.91 -2.85
CA ASP A 123 9.26 -18.23 -2.64
C ASP A 123 9.33 -19.05 -3.93
N PHE A 124 8.29 -18.96 -4.77
CA PHE A 124 8.23 -19.68 -6.03
C PHE A 124 9.17 -19.09 -7.08
N TYR A 125 9.25 -17.76 -7.18
CA TYR A 125 10.02 -17.06 -8.21
C TYR A 125 11.46 -16.70 -7.79
N MET A 126 12.00 -17.25 -6.70
CA MET A 126 13.37 -16.93 -6.25
C MET A 126 14.44 -17.11 -7.36
N GLU A 127 14.19 -17.98 -8.34
CA GLU A 127 15.11 -18.28 -9.45
C GLU A 127 14.63 -17.76 -10.82
N ASP A 128 13.39 -17.26 -10.93
CA ASP A 128 12.77 -16.85 -12.20
C ASP A 128 12.39 -15.36 -12.20
N LEU A 129 12.74 -14.67 -13.30
CA LEU A 129 12.52 -13.24 -13.53
C LEU A 129 11.04 -12.87 -13.85
N GLU A 130 10.05 -13.45 -13.17
CA GLU A 130 8.63 -13.05 -13.29
C GLU A 130 8.27 -11.91 -12.31
N ASP A 131 9.07 -10.83 -12.35
CA ASP A 131 8.86 -9.57 -11.59
C ASP A 131 7.45 -8.99 -11.78
N GLN A 132 6.77 -9.29 -12.89
CA GLN A 132 5.45 -8.77 -13.20
C GLN A 132 4.37 -9.29 -12.25
N MET A 133 4.42 -10.56 -11.82
CA MET A 133 3.41 -11.10 -10.92
C MET A 133 3.57 -10.53 -9.51
N ILE A 134 4.81 -10.49 -9.01
CA ILE A 134 5.15 -9.87 -7.72
C ILE A 134 4.69 -8.41 -7.72
N LYS A 135 5.05 -7.65 -8.77
CA LYS A 135 4.64 -6.25 -8.90
C LYS A 135 3.12 -6.09 -8.92
N LYS A 136 2.40 -6.95 -9.64
CA LYS A 136 0.93 -6.94 -9.68
C LYS A 136 0.32 -7.17 -8.28
N ILE A 137 0.91 -8.07 -7.49
CA ILE A 137 0.47 -8.32 -6.11
C ILE A 137 0.76 -7.08 -5.25
N GLU A 138 1.96 -6.51 -5.32
CA GLU A 138 2.35 -5.29 -4.59
C GLU A 138 1.46 -4.09 -4.95
N ASP A 139 1.18 -3.88 -6.24
CA ASP A 139 0.24 -2.86 -6.73
C ASP A 139 -1.17 -3.07 -6.17
N THR A 140 -1.61 -4.33 -6.09
CA THR A 140 -2.92 -4.68 -5.49
C THR A 140 -2.93 -4.40 -3.99
N ILE A 141 -1.84 -4.64 -3.28
CA ILE A 141 -1.68 -4.28 -1.86
C ILE A 141 -1.76 -2.77 -1.68
N ASN A 142 -1.02 -1.99 -2.50
CA ASN A 142 -1.05 -0.53 -2.49
C ASN A 142 -2.47 0.01 -2.71
N GLN A 143 -3.19 -0.51 -3.70
CA GLN A 143 -4.61 -0.14 -3.93
C GLN A 143 -5.48 -0.45 -2.71
N THR A 144 -5.27 -1.60 -2.07
CA THR A 144 -6.08 -2.02 -0.91
C THR A 144 -5.82 -1.12 0.29
N PHE A 145 -4.57 -0.74 0.54
CA PHE A 145 -4.26 0.24 1.57
C PHE A 145 -4.79 1.64 1.23
N SER A 146 -4.76 2.06 -0.04
CA SER A 146 -5.32 3.34 -0.49
C SER A 146 -6.83 3.44 -0.23
N LEU A 147 -7.59 2.36 -0.48
CA LEU A 147 -9.00 2.28 -0.07
C LEU A 147 -9.17 2.45 1.44
N LYS A 148 -8.30 1.81 2.24
CA LYS A 148 -8.34 1.91 3.70
C LYS A 148 -8.02 3.33 4.20
N VAL A 149 -7.02 3.98 3.62
CA VAL A 149 -6.67 5.38 3.90
C VAL A 149 -7.86 6.29 3.57
N THR A 150 -8.51 6.07 2.44
CA THR A 150 -9.70 6.84 2.02
C THR A 150 -10.82 6.72 3.06
N ALA A 151 -11.17 5.50 3.49
CA ALA A 151 -12.19 5.28 4.51
C ALA A 151 -11.86 5.95 5.85
N VAL A 152 -10.59 5.95 6.27
CA VAL A 152 -10.13 6.63 7.48
C VAL A 152 -10.20 8.15 7.34
N ILE A 153 -9.83 8.70 6.18
CA ILE A 153 -9.95 10.14 5.88
C ILE A 153 -11.42 10.58 5.87
N GLU A 154 -12.33 9.79 5.29
CA GLU A 154 -13.77 10.07 5.32
C GLU A 154 -14.30 10.12 6.75
N LYS A 155 -13.89 9.17 7.60
CA LYS A 155 -14.23 9.16 9.03
C LYS A 155 -13.65 10.36 9.78
N ALA A 156 -12.42 10.76 9.47
CA ALA A 156 -11.80 11.97 10.02
C ALA A 156 -12.61 13.23 9.66
N ASN A 157 -13.04 13.35 8.40
CA ASN A 157 -13.87 14.45 7.93
C ASN A 157 -15.25 14.46 8.64
N GLN A 158 -15.86 13.30 8.87
CA GLN A 158 -17.09 13.23 9.67
C GLN A 158 -16.89 13.74 11.11
N PHE A 159 -15.76 13.42 11.75
CA PHE A 159 -15.46 13.98 13.08
C PHE A 159 -15.26 15.49 13.02
N LYS A 160 -14.57 15.99 11.99
CA LYS A 160 -14.38 17.42 11.74
C LYS A 160 -15.73 18.14 11.61
N ASP A 161 -16.62 17.64 10.75
CA ASP A 161 -17.92 18.27 10.49
C ASP A 161 -18.82 18.30 11.74
N ASN A 162 -18.62 17.34 12.66
CA ASN A 162 -19.27 17.30 13.97
C ASN A 162 -18.56 18.17 15.03
N GLY A 163 -17.54 18.94 14.66
CA GLY A 163 -16.75 19.79 15.56
C GLY A 163 -15.76 19.02 16.47
N ASN A 164 -15.60 17.71 16.28
CA ASN A 164 -14.67 16.90 17.06
C ASN A 164 -13.28 16.86 16.43
N LEU A 165 -12.59 18.00 16.51
CA LEU A 165 -11.29 18.19 15.86
C LEU A 165 -10.20 17.25 16.40
N ASP A 166 -10.25 16.88 17.68
CA ASP A 166 -9.27 15.96 18.27
C ASP A 166 -9.40 14.55 17.72
N LYS A 167 -10.63 14.01 17.62
CA LYS A 167 -10.85 12.70 16.98
C LYS A 167 -10.52 12.73 15.49
N ALA A 168 -10.80 13.84 14.81
CA ALA A 168 -10.43 13.99 13.40
C ALA A 168 -8.90 13.94 13.20
N LEU A 169 -8.14 14.60 14.08
CA LEU A 169 -6.67 14.52 14.09
C LEU A 169 -6.17 13.10 14.38
N GLU A 170 -6.76 12.38 15.33
CA GLU A 170 -6.41 10.98 15.62
C GLU A 170 -6.60 10.08 14.39
N GLU A 171 -7.71 10.24 13.66
CA GLU A 171 -7.97 9.46 12.44
C GLU A 171 -6.98 9.83 11.32
N PHE A 172 -6.64 11.10 11.11
CA PHE A 172 -5.59 11.46 10.14
C PHE A 172 -4.22 10.88 10.51
N GLN A 173 -3.88 10.80 11.80
CA GLN A 173 -2.68 10.09 12.25
C GLN A 173 -2.75 8.59 11.98
N GLN A 174 -3.92 7.98 12.07
CA GLN A 174 -4.10 6.57 11.66
C GLN A 174 -3.90 6.39 10.16
N ALA A 175 -4.43 7.30 9.34
CA ALA A 175 -4.20 7.29 7.88
C ALA A 175 -2.69 7.33 7.56
N LEU A 176 -1.92 8.20 8.21
CA LEU A 176 -0.45 8.26 8.06
C LEU A 176 0.24 6.93 8.38
N LYS A 177 -0.17 6.23 9.45
CA LYS A 177 0.38 4.91 9.81
C LYS A 177 0.06 3.85 8.76
N ILE A 178 -1.06 3.97 8.06
CA ILE A 178 -1.44 3.04 6.98
C ILE A 178 -0.61 3.34 5.72
N VAL A 179 -0.46 4.62 5.35
CA VAL A 179 0.36 5.07 4.21
C VAL A 179 1.80 4.57 4.32
N ASP A 180 2.35 4.51 5.53
CA ASP A 180 3.72 4.01 5.71
C ASP A 180 3.93 2.54 5.30
N LYS A 181 2.85 1.77 5.12
CA LYS A 181 2.87 0.35 4.70
C LYS A 181 2.87 0.12 3.19
N TYR A 182 2.79 1.17 2.38
CA TYR A 182 2.80 1.04 0.93
C TYR A 182 4.17 0.56 0.43
N PHE A 183 4.16 -0.22 -0.64
CA PHE A 183 5.35 -0.59 -1.40
C PHE A 183 5.78 0.52 -2.36
N ASP A 184 4.82 1.22 -2.98
CA ASP A 184 5.08 2.30 -3.93
C ASP A 184 5.49 3.59 -3.20
N SER A 185 6.70 4.08 -3.46
CA SER A 185 7.27 5.26 -2.82
C SER A 185 6.58 6.57 -3.22
N ASP A 186 6.14 6.68 -4.47
CA ASP A 186 5.56 7.92 -5.01
C ASP A 186 4.12 8.09 -4.53
N LEU A 187 3.38 6.98 -4.53
CA LEU A 187 2.04 6.93 -3.96
C LEU A 187 2.11 7.18 -2.44
N LYS A 188 3.07 6.56 -1.74
CA LYS A 188 3.32 6.81 -0.31
C LYS A 188 3.60 8.27 -0.03
N HIS A 189 4.48 8.90 -0.82
CA HIS A 189 4.80 10.32 -0.67
C HIS A 189 3.55 11.20 -0.85
N THR A 190 2.77 10.93 -1.89
CA THR A 190 1.56 11.68 -2.24
C THR A 190 0.51 11.61 -1.13
N ASP A 191 0.15 10.40 -0.69
CA ASP A 191 -0.89 10.22 0.34
C ASP A 191 -0.44 10.74 1.71
N LYS A 192 0.87 10.67 2.00
CA LYS A 192 1.45 11.25 3.21
C LYS A 192 1.35 12.77 3.20
N GLN A 193 1.69 13.41 2.08
CA GLN A 193 1.59 14.86 1.94
C GLN A 193 0.13 15.34 2.04
N ASN A 194 -0.81 14.60 1.44
CA ASN A 194 -2.24 14.88 1.56
C ASN A 194 -2.70 14.81 3.02
N SER A 195 -2.31 13.75 3.75
CA SER A 195 -2.65 13.57 5.16
C SER A 195 -2.04 14.65 6.06
N PHE A 196 -0.81 15.11 5.76
CA PHE A 196 -0.19 16.25 6.45
C PHE A 196 -0.96 17.55 6.22
N ASN A 197 -1.35 17.83 4.98
CA ASN A 197 -2.12 19.03 4.65
C ASN A 197 -3.49 19.04 5.36
N LEU A 198 -4.20 17.91 5.37
CA LEU A 198 -5.49 17.78 6.06
C LEU A 198 -5.35 17.95 7.59
N SER A 199 -4.32 17.35 8.18
CA SER A 199 -4.03 17.53 9.61
C SER A 199 -3.71 18.99 9.95
N ASN A 200 -2.93 19.65 9.10
CA ASN A 200 -2.57 21.04 9.28
C ASN A 200 -3.79 21.98 9.15
N GLN A 201 -4.75 21.69 8.28
CA GLN A 201 -6.01 22.44 8.21
C GLN A 201 -6.76 22.40 9.55
N LEU A 202 -6.85 21.22 10.19
CA LEU A 202 -7.47 21.12 11.52
C LEU A 202 -6.71 21.90 12.58
N TYR A 203 -5.38 21.84 12.58
CA TYR A 203 -4.58 22.66 13.49
C TYR A 203 -4.83 24.15 13.28
N SER A 204 -4.91 24.61 12.04
CA SER A 204 -5.24 26.00 11.71
C SER A 204 -6.64 26.40 12.18
N GLU A 205 -7.63 25.51 12.08
CA GLU A 205 -8.97 25.75 12.66
C GLU A 205 -8.89 25.94 14.18
N LYS A 206 -8.15 25.09 14.90
CA LYS A 206 -7.94 25.25 16.35
C LYS A 206 -7.21 26.54 16.68
N ILE A 207 -6.17 26.88 15.91
CA ILE A 207 -5.40 28.13 16.05
C ILE A 207 -6.32 29.34 15.87
N ASN A 208 -7.22 29.32 14.88
CA ASN A 208 -8.15 30.41 14.62
C ASN A 208 -9.05 30.69 15.81
N THR A 209 -9.66 29.65 16.38
CA THR A 209 -10.53 29.78 17.57
C THR A 209 -9.77 30.44 18.72
N VAL A 210 -8.57 29.95 19.02
CA VAL A 210 -7.74 30.48 20.10
C VAL A 210 -7.29 31.93 19.83
N MET A 211 -6.95 32.27 18.58
CA MET A 211 -6.59 33.64 18.21
C MET A 211 -7.77 34.61 18.28
N GLU A 212 -8.98 34.16 17.92
CA GLU A 212 -10.21 34.96 18.05
C GLU A 212 -10.52 35.25 19.53
N ASP A 213 -10.39 34.26 20.40
CA ASP A 213 -10.52 34.43 21.85
C ASP A 213 -9.47 35.43 22.39
N GLY A 214 -8.20 35.27 21.98
CA GLY A 214 -7.12 36.17 22.38
C GLY A 214 -7.35 37.61 21.91
N LYS A 215 -7.90 37.80 20.71
CA LYS A 215 -8.26 39.13 20.19
C LYS A 215 -9.40 39.75 20.99
N LYS A 216 -10.42 38.98 21.34
CA LYS A 216 -11.54 39.46 22.15
C LYS A 216 -11.07 39.91 23.54
N LEU A 217 -10.25 39.09 24.21
CA LEU A 217 -9.64 39.43 25.51
C LEU A 217 -8.79 40.71 25.44
N PHE A 218 -8.07 40.90 24.33
CA PHE A 218 -7.33 42.14 24.10
C PHE A 218 -8.26 43.36 24.01
N GLU A 219 -9.37 43.26 23.27
CA GLU A 219 -10.37 44.33 23.15
C GLU A 219 -11.06 44.63 24.50
N GLU A 220 -11.13 43.65 25.40
CA GLU A 220 -11.63 43.76 26.77
C GLU A 220 -10.57 44.30 27.77
N ASN A 221 -9.34 44.58 27.31
CA ASN A 221 -8.19 45.00 28.11
C ASN A 221 -7.69 43.96 29.15
N THR A 222 -8.00 42.68 28.94
CA THR A 222 -7.46 41.57 29.74
C THR A 222 -6.19 41.04 29.05
N PHE A 223 -5.11 41.81 29.15
CA PHE A 223 -3.91 41.63 28.34
C PHE A 223 -3.10 40.37 28.67
N GLU A 224 -3.01 39.99 29.94
CA GLU A 224 -2.36 38.75 30.36
C GLU A 224 -3.06 37.53 29.73
N ASP A 225 -4.38 37.43 29.87
CA ASP A 225 -5.17 36.32 29.33
C ASP A 225 -5.12 36.28 27.79
N ALA A 226 -5.10 37.46 27.14
CA ALA A 226 -4.92 37.56 25.70
C ALA A 226 -3.54 37.00 25.27
N ALA A 227 -2.47 37.33 26.01
CA ALA A 227 -1.13 36.83 25.72
C ALA A 227 -1.06 35.30 25.86
N GLU A 228 -1.67 34.72 26.90
CA GLU A 228 -1.75 33.26 27.07
C GLU A 228 -2.41 32.58 25.87
N LYS A 229 -3.46 33.17 25.29
CA LYS A 229 -4.10 32.64 24.08
C LYS A 229 -3.18 32.67 22.85
N PHE A 230 -2.42 33.75 22.63
CA PHE A 230 -1.46 33.77 21.52
C PHE A 230 -0.31 32.76 21.72
N GLU A 231 0.14 32.55 22.97
CA GLU A 231 1.11 31.50 23.29
C GLU A 231 0.55 30.09 23.04
N GLU A 232 -0.73 29.87 23.38
CA GLU A 232 -1.45 28.63 23.08
C GLU A 232 -1.51 28.39 21.56
N ALA A 233 -1.85 29.42 20.76
CA ALA A 233 -1.85 29.33 19.30
C ALA A 233 -0.46 28.95 18.73
N ILE A 234 0.61 29.57 19.26
CA ILE A 234 2.00 29.20 18.90
C ILE A 234 2.29 27.74 19.29
N SER A 235 1.86 27.30 20.47
CA SER A 235 2.03 25.92 20.92
C SER A 235 1.33 24.91 20.01
N ILE A 236 0.11 25.21 19.56
CA ILE A 236 -0.63 24.37 18.61
C ILE A 236 0.11 24.31 17.26
N SER A 237 0.61 25.44 16.76
CA SER A 237 1.33 25.51 15.48
C SER A 237 2.61 24.66 15.44
N LYS A 238 3.25 24.44 16.60
CA LYS A 238 4.43 23.56 16.71
C LYS A 238 4.08 22.09 16.45
N LYS A 239 2.82 21.69 16.63
CA LYS A 239 2.32 20.33 16.36
C LYS A 239 1.98 20.09 14.89
N MET A 240 1.93 21.15 14.09
CA MET A 240 1.71 21.05 12.64
C MET A 240 2.90 20.37 11.95
N TYR A 241 2.60 19.61 10.91
CA TYR A 241 3.60 19.01 10.03
C TYR A 241 4.30 20.09 9.19
N ASP A 242 5.57 19.87 8.88
CA ASP A 242 6.37 20.81 8.10
C ASP A 242 5.93 20.81 6.63
N THR A 243 4.99 21.71 6.32
CA THR A 243 4.50 21.98 4.98
C THR A 243 4.49 23.48 4.72
N ASP A 244 4.37 23.89 3.46
CA ASP A 244 4.20 25.31 3.10
C ASP A 244 3.02 25.95 3.84
N TYR A 245 2.00 25.17 4.14
CA TYR A 245 0.83 25.59 4.91
C TYR A 245 1.20 25.99 6.35
N LYS A 246 2.04 25.21 7.04
CA LYS A 246 2.55 25.57 8.38
C LYS A 246 3.33 26.88 8.37
N LYS A 247 4.16 27.09 7.34
CA LYS A 247 4.94 28.32 7.19
C LYS A 247 4.04 29.56 7.07
N LEU A 248 2.99 29.47 6.26
CA LEU A 248 1.99 30.53 6.11
C LEU A 248 1.24 30.79 7.43
N GLU A 249 0.84 29.73 8.14
CA GLU A 249 0.14 29.87 9.41
C GLU A 249 1.02 30.53 10.49
N LEU A 250 2.29 30.13 10.59
CA LEU A 250 3.24 30.76 11.51
C LEU A 250 3.44 32.25 11.22
N GLN A 251 3.49 32.65 9.94
CA GLN A 251 3.57 34.06 9.56
C GLN A 251 2.33 34.85 10.01
N ARG A 252 1.15 34.24 9.87
CA ARG A 252 -0.12 34.83 10.30
C ARG A 252 -0.23 34.96 11.82
N ILE A 253 0.16 33.93 12.57
CA ILE A 253 0.19 33.98 14.04
C ILE A 253 1.15 35.09 14.50
N ASN A 254 2.36 35.13 13.94
CA ASN A 254 3.36 36.13 14.31
C ASN A 254 2.91 37.56 13.98
N SER A 255 2.27 37.79 12.83
CA SER A 255 1.76 39.12 12.48
C SER A 255 0.68 39.57 13.46
N MET A 256 -0.29 38.70 13.77
CA MET A 256 -1.37 39.00 14.71
C MET A 256 -0.84 39.23 16.13
N ALA A 257 0.00 38.32 16.62
CA ALA A 257 0.62 38.42 17.93
C ALA A 257 1.48 39.69 18.05
N SER A 258 2.20 40.09 17.00
CA SER A 258 2.98 41.34 17.02
C SER A 258 2.11 42.60 17.12
N VAL A 259 0.95 42.61 16.44
CA VAL A 259 0.00 43.74 16.49
C VAL A 259 -0.64 43.86 17.88
N VAL A 260 -0.92 42.73 18.53
CA VAL A 260 -1.63 42.68 19.81
C VAL A 260 -0.68 42.80 21.00
N LEU A 261 0.49 42.17 20.97
CA LEU A 261 1.46 42.19 22.07
C LEU A 261 2.29 43.47 22.11
N ASN A 262 2.58 44.13 20.98
CA ASN A 262 3.37 45.36 20.98
C ASN A 262 2.72 46.51 21.79
N PRO A 263 1.41 46.79 21.66
CA PRO A 263 0.73 47.75 22.54
C PRO A 263 0.81 47.38 24.01
N ILE A 264 0.67 46.09 24.36
CA ILE A 264 0.79 45.60 25.74
C ILE A 264 2.19 45.87 26.30
N TYR A 265 3.23 45.55 25.52
CA TYR A 265 4.62 45.83 25.90
C TYR A 265 4.85 47.35 26.05
N LEU A 266 4.31 48.16 25.14
CA LEU A 266 4.42 49.62 25.21
C LEU A 266 3.68 50.21 26.42
N GLU A 267 2.49 49.71 26.76
CA GLU A 267 1.75 50.13 27.97
C GLU A 267 2.48 49.76 29.25
N LYS A 268 3.13 48.60 29.31
CA LYS A 268 3.92 48.19 30.48
C LYS A 268 5.25 48.95 30.61
N ILE A 269 5.87 49.30 29.49
CA ILE A 269 7.20 49.95 29.45
C ILE A 269 7.08 51.48 29.60
N ASN A 270 6.05 52.12 29.05
CA ASN A 270 5.89 53.58 29.09
C ASN A 270 5.92 54.18 30.52
N PRO A 271 5.23 53.60 31.52
CA PRO A 271 5.29 54.09 32.89
C PRO A 271 6.70 54.02 33.47
N LEU A 272 7.45 52.95 33.20
CA LEU A 272 8.84 52.77 33.65
C LEU A 272 9.76 53.80 32.98
N PHE A 273 9.58 54.01 31.68
CA PHE A 273 10.34 54.98 30.91
C PHE A 273 10.08 56.42 31.37
N ASN A 274 8.82 56.76 31.67
CA ASN A 274 8.45 58.05 32.22
C ASN A 274 9.03 58.26 33.63
N LYS A 275 8.98 57.23 34.49
CA LYS A 275 9.60 57.26 35.82
C LYS A 275 11.13 57.45 35.76
N GLY A 276 11.78 56.83 34.78
CA GLY A 276 13.21 57.05 34.49
C GLY A 276 13.51 58.47 34.05
N LYS A 277 12.68 59.06 33.18
CA LYS A 277 12.81 60.47 32.78
C LYS A 277 12.60 61.44 33.93
N GLU A 278 11.65 61.16 34.83
CA GLU A 278 11.42 61.97 36.03
C GLU A 278 12.64 61.94 36.96
N ARG A 279 13.19 60.75 37.24
CA ARG A 279 14.43 60.63 38.04
C ARG A 279 15.63 61.36 37.43
N ILE A 280 15.82 61.26 36.11
CA ILE A 280 16.90 62.00 35.43
C ILE A 280 16.69 63.51 35.53
N ARG A 281 15.44 63.99 35.57
CA ARG A 281 15.18 65.41 35.82
C ARG A 281 15.50 65.77 37.26
N GLU A 282 15.05 64.98 38.24
CA GLU A 282 15.35 65.20 39.66
C GLU A 282 16.87 65.24 39.93
N ASP A 283 17.64 64.31 39.36
CA ASP A 283 19.10 64.23 39.51
C ASP A 283 19.88 65.36 38.79
N ASN A 284 19.26 66.08 37.86
CA ASN A 284 19.88 67.22 37.14
C ASN A 284 19.48 68.59 37.72
N PHE A 285 18.67 68.63 38.79
CA PHE A 285 18.28 69.84 39.51
C PHE A 285 18.83 69.91 40.95
N GLU A 286 19.69 68.97 41.36
CA GLU A 286 20.59 69.05 42.54
C GLU A 286 22.01 69.47 42.15
#